data_AF-A0A1F9Y5M8-F1
#
_entry.id   AF-A0A1F9Y5M8-F1
#
_cell.length_a   1.000
_cell.length_b   1.000
_cell.length_c   1.000
_cell.angle_alpha   90.00
_cell.angle_beta   90.00
_cell.angle_gamma   90.00
#
_symmetry.space_group_name_H-M   'P 1'
#
loop_
_entity.id
_entity.type
_entity.pdbx_description
1 polymer ?
#
loop_
_entity_poly.entity_id
_entity_poly.type
_entity_poly.pdbx_seq_one_letter_code
_entity_poly.pdbx_strand_id
1 'polypeptide(L)'
;MLYHLLYPLRFYFSPFNVFQYITFRVGGAIITSLLICLVFGPLLIRYLRKFKIGQTVRTDGPPTHLIKSGTPTMGGLLILVSLVVSTLLWARLDNRFILMVLGGTLWLGFLGFWDDYLKLVKKNPRGLSSRRKFAAQAVLALAVSAYLWFYPSNPQYASSVNIPYLKNIFLELSFVYILFSSFIIVGSSNGVNFTDGLDGLAVGNLIIAAFALGSLAYFSGHIKIAMYLRIIPVPGAGELTVFLAAMIGAGLGFLWFNAYPAQVFMGDTGSLFLGGTLGMVAVFIKQELLLAIIGGVFVVE
;
A
#
# COMPACT_ATOMS: atom_id res chain seq x y z
N MET A 1 -10.53 2.54 15.15
CA MET A 1 -11.86 2.43 15.80
C MET A 1 -11.73 1.86 17.21
N LEU A 2 -11.01 0.75 17.41
CA LEU A 2 -10.78 0.15 18.73
C LEU A 2 -10.02 1.08 19.69
N TYR A 3 -9.06 1.87 19.18
CA TYR A 3 -8.44 2.92 19.99
C TYR A 3 -9.49 3.88 20.56
N HIS A 4 -10.36 4.43 19.70
CA HIS A 4 -11.39 5.39 20.11
C HIS A 4 -12.47 4.79 21.02
N LEU A 5 -12.76 3.49 20.86
CA LEU A 5 -13.80 2.81 21.65
C LEU A 5 -13.27 2.31 23.01
N LEU A 6 -12.11 1.66 23.02
CA LEU A 6 -11.62 0.90 24.18
C LEU A 6 -10.65 1.71 25.04
N TYR A 7 -9.83 2.60 24.46
CA TYR A 7 -8.88 3.40 25.23
C TYR A 7 -9.55 4.32 26.28
N PRO A 8 -10.71 4.96 26.03
CA PRO A 8 -11.42 5.71 27.06
C PRO A 8 -11.89 4.84 28.24
N LEU A 9 -12.13 3.54 28.01
CA LEU A 9 -12.56 2.61 29.06
C LEU A 9 -11.43 2.20 30.01
N ARG A 10 -10.18 2.64 29.77
CA ARG A 10 -9.05 2.36 30.67
C ARG A 10 -9.26 2.82 32.11
N PHE A 11 -10.10 3.83 32.32
CA PHE A 11 -10.46 4.33 33.65
C PHE A 11 -11.31 3.32 34.43
N TYR A 12 -12.03 2.44 33.72
CA TYR A 12 -12.86 1.38 34.31
C TYR A 12 -12.14 0.02 34.31
N PHE A 13 -11.28 -0.25 33.32
CA PHE A 13 -10.51 -1.49 33.22
C PHE A 13 -9.10 -1.24 32.68
N SER A 14 -8.10 -1.36 33.56
CA SER A 14 -6.71 -0.97 33.27
C SER A 14 -6.05 -1.70 32.08
N PRO A 15 -6.39 -2.96 31.73
CA PRO A 15 -5.82 -3.61 30.55
C PRO A 15 -6.14 -2.90 29.22
N PHE A 16 -7.20 -2.09 29.12
CA PHE A 16 -7.47 -1.33 27.89
C PHE A 16 -6.45 -0.22 27.60
N ASN A 17 -5.55 0.05 28.54
CA ASN A 17 -4.42 0.95 28.32
C ASN A 17 -3.49 0.47 27.18
N VAL A 18 -3.48 -0.84 26.85
CA VAL A 18 -2.64 -1.39 25.77
C VAL A 18 -2.93 -0.77 24.40
N PHE A 19 -4.16 -0.32 24.17
CA PHE A 19 -4.56 0.28 22.89
C PHE A 19 -3.88 1.61 22.60
N GLN A 20 -3.26 2.28 23.58
CA GLN A 20 -2.49 3.50 23.30
C GLN A 20 -1.20 3.21 22.53
N TYR A 21 -0.59 2.05 22.74
CA TYR A 21 0.72 1.73 22.20
C TYR A 21 0.62 1.36 20.72
N ILE A 22 1.38 2.06 19.88
CA ILE A 22 1.46 1.76 18.44
C ILE A 22 1.93 0.32 18.23
N THR A 23 2.90 -0.16 19.01
CA THR A 23 3.44 -1.53 18.91
C THR A 23 2.38 -2.61 19.10
N PHE A 24 1.51 -2.46 20.11
CA PHE A 24 0.40 -3.38 20.33
C PHE A 24 -0.59 -3.35 19.14
N ARG A 25 -0.92 -2.15 18.67
CA ARG A 25 -1.84 -1.96 17.54
C ARG A 25 -1.27 -2.48 16.22
N VAL A 26 0.05 -2.40 16.02
CA VAL A 26 0.78 -3.02 14.90
C VAL A 26 0.62 -4.54 14.91
N GLY A 27 0.85 -5.18 16.06
CA GLY A 27 0.65 -6.62 16.20
C GLY A 27 -0.80 -7.04 15.93
N GLY A 28 -1.75 -6.30 16.52
CA GLY A 28 -3.18 -6.50 16.27
C GLY A 28 -3.56 -6.33 14.79
N ALA A 29 -3.00 -5.33 14.11
CA ALA A 29 -3.26 -5.06 12.70
C ALA A 29 -2.77 -6.19 11.78
N ILE A 30 -1.56 -6.71 12.02
CA ILE A 30 -1.00 -7.86 11.26
C ILE A 30 -1.90 -9.08 11.43
N ILE A 31 -2.19 -9.45 12.69
CA ILE A 31 -2.96 -10.66 12.99
C ILE A 31 -4.37 -10.55 12.39
N THR A 32 -5.01 -9.39 12.54
CA THR A 32 -6.37 -9.19 12.06
C THR A 32 -6.45 -9.31 10.53
N SER A 33 -5.58 -8.63 9.78
CA SER A 33 -5.63 -8.71 8.32
C SER A 33 -5.18 -10.08 7.80
N LEU A 34 -4.21 -10.73 8.45
CA LEU A 34 -3.80 -12.10 8.14
C LEU A 34 -4.96 -13.08 8.31
N LEU A 35 -5.65 -13.04 9.46
CA LEU A 35 -6.77 -13.93 9.73
C LEU A 35 -7.93 -13.72 8.77
N ILE A 36 -8.27 -12.46 8.44
CA ILE A 36 -9.30 -12.18 7.43
C ILE A 36 -8.91 -12.80 6.09
N CYS A 37 -7.66 -12.61 5.63
CA CYS A 37 -7.18 -13.24 4.40
C CYS A 37 -7.28 -14.77 4.45
N LEU A 38 -6.82 -15.42 5.53
CA LEU A 38 -6.81 -16.89 5.62
C LEU A 38 -8.22 -17.49 5.72
N VAL A 39 -9.13 -16.85 6.47
CA VAL A 39 -10.50 -17.32 6.66
C VAL A 39 -11.35 -17.12 5.40
N PHE A 40 -11.27 -15.94 4.77
CA PHE A 40 -12.11 -15.60 3.62
C PHE A 40 -11.47 -15.94 2.26
N GLY A 41 -10.16 -16.22 2.22
CA GLY A 41 -9.44 -16.59 1.01
C GLY A 41 -10.04 -17.78 0.27
N PRO A 42 -10.28 -18.94 0.91
CA PRO A 42 -10.87 -20.10 0.25
C PRO A 42 -12.26 -19.83 -0.33
N LEU A 43 -13.07 -19.01 0.34
CA LEU A 43 -14.40 -18.61 -0.11
C LEU A 43 -14.30 -17.77 -1.39
N LEU A 44 -13.42 -16.76 -1.39
CA LEU A 44 -13.20 -15.90 -2.55
C LEU A 44 -12.67 -16.69 -3.74
N ILE A 45 -11.69 -17.59 -3.54
CA ILE A 45 -11.11 -18.41 -4.60
C ILE A 45 -12.17 -19.30 -5.25
N ARG A 46 -13.04 -19.94 -4.45
CA ARG A 46 -14.17 -20.74 -4.95
C ARG A 46 -15.13 -19.88 -5.78
N TYR A 47 -15.43 -18.67 -5.31
CA TYR A 47 -16.29 -17.72 -6.03
C TYR A 47 -15.68 -17.33 -7.37
N LEU A 48 -14.42 -16.87 -7.40
CA LEU A 48 -13.74 -16.47 -8.62
C LEU A 48 -13.62 -17.61 -9.64
N ARG A 49 -13.35 -18.84 -9.17
CA ARG A 49 -13.31 -20.04 -10.02
C ARG A 49 -14.67 -20.35 -10.65
N LYS A 50 -15.78 -20.18 -9.91
CA LYS A 50 -17.15 -20.40 -10.41
C LYS A 50 -17.49 -19.49 -11.58
N PHE A 51 -17.07 -18.23 -11.54
CA PHE A 51 -17.34 -17.26 -12.60
C PHE A 51 -16.38 -17.36 -13.80
N LYS A 52 -15.49 -18.37 -13.82
CA LYS A 52 -14.45 -18.56 -14.86
C LYS A 52 -13.63 -17.27 -15.10
N ILE A 53 -13.36 -16.52 -14.04
CA ILE A 53 -12.56 -15.29 -14.07
C ILE A 53 -11.07 -15.67 -14.14
N GLY A 54 -10.68 -16.43 -15.16
CA GLY A 54 -9.29 -16.77 -15.45
C GLY A 54 -8.65 -15.72 -16.36
N GLN A 55 -7.34 -15.51 -16.25
CA GLN A 55 -6.63 -14.66 -17.21
C GLN A 55 -6.65 -15.29 -18.60
N THR A 56 -7.10 -14.53 -19.60
CA THR A 56 -6.81 -14.82 -21.01
C THR A 56 -5.35 -14.43 -21.26
N VAL A 57 -4.49 -15.42 -21.47
CA VAL A 57 -3.05 -15.21 -21.70
C VAL A 57 -2.85 -14.28 -22.90
N ARG A 58 -2.08 -13.20 -22.71
CA ARG A 58 -1.59 -12.39 -23.82
C ARG A 58 -0.67 -13.27 -24.68
N THR A 59 -0.89 -13.29 -25.99
CA THR A 59 -0.09 -14.07 -26.96
C THR A 59 1.36 -13.61 -27.10
N ASP A 60 1.70 -12.45 -26.53
CA ASP A 60 2.96 -11.74 -26.79
C ASP A 60 4.02 -11.96 -25.68
N GLY A 61 3.85 -12.98 -24.82
CA GLY A 61 4.74 -13.27 -23.67
C GLY A 61 5.60 -14.55 -23.84
N PRO A 62 6.71 -14.69 -23.09
CA PRO A 62 7.62 -15.83 -23.21
C PRO A 62 6.95 -17.19 -22.89
N PRO A 63 7.36 -18.29 -23.55
CA PRO A 63 6.63 -19.57 -23.58
C PRO A 63 6.49 -20.28 -22.22
N THR A 64 7.32 -19.95 -21.23
CA THR A 64 7.19 -20.42 -19.84
C THR A 64 5.91 -19.92 -19.15
N HIS A 65 5.27 -18.84 -19.63
CA HIS A 65 4.00 -18.33 -19.10
C HIS A 65 2.75 -19.07 -19.63
N LEU A 66 2.90 -19.98 -20.60
CA LEU A 66 1.78 -20.67 -21.26
C LEU A 66 1.14 -21.79 -20.42
N ILE A 67 1.77 -22.22 -19.33
CA ILE A 67 1.28 -23.33 -18.47
C ILE A 67 0.25 -22.84 -17.43
N LYS A 68 0.11 -21.53 -17.20
CA LYS A 68 -0.75 -20.93 -16.15
C LYS A 68 -2.22 -20.76 -16.57
N SER A 69 -2.77 -21.71 -17.32
CA SER A 69 -4.18 -21.66 -17.76
C SER A 69 -5.13 -21.98 -16.58
N GLY A 70 -6.03 -21.03 -16.25
CA GLY A 70 -7.17 -21.29 -15.36
C GLY A 70 -7.08 -20.77 -13.92
N THR A 71 -5.97 -20.16 -13.49
CA THR A 71 -5.90 -19.54 -12.16
C THR A 71 -6.76 -18.27 -12.12
N PRO A 72 -7.66 -18.11 -11.13
CA PRO A 72 -8.51 -16.93 -11.02
C PRO A 72 -7.69 -15.67 -10.74
N THR A 73 -8.12 -14.53 -11.27
CA THR A 73 -7.56 -13.20 -10.95
C THR A 73 -8.58 -12.34 -10.19
N MET A 74 -8.19 -11.17 -9.69
CA MET A 74 -8.91 -10.30 -8.72
C MET A 74 -8.74 -10.68 -7.24
N GLY A 75 -7.68 -11.42 -6.91
CA GLY A 75 -7.32 -11.74 -5.52
C GLY A 75 -6.98 -10.49 -4.68
N GLY A 76 -6.60 -9.39 -5.33
CA GLY A 76 -6.38 -8.10 -4.68
C GLY A 76 -7.57 -7.58 -3.88
N LEU A 77 -8.81 -8.01 -4.18
CA LEU A 77 -9.99 -7.66 -3.39
C LEU A 77 -9.88 -8.21 -1.95
N LEU A 78 -9.30 -9.40 -1.77
CA LEU A 78 -9.06 -9.98 -0.44
C LEU A 78 -8.10 -9.11 0.37
N ILE A 79 -7.01 -8.68 -0.28
CA ILE A 79 -6.01 -7.80 0.34
C ILE A 79 -6.66 -6.48 0.72
N LEU A 80 -7.41 -5.87 -0.21
CA LEU A 80 -8.08 -4.58 -0.02
C LEU A 80 -9.02 -4.61 1.20
N VAL A 81 -9.93 -5.58 1.25
CA VAL A 81 -10.89 -5.71 2.37
C VAL A 81 -10.17 -5.97 3.69
N SER A 82 -9.22 -6.91 3.71
CA SER A 82 -8.48 -7.27 4.93
C SER A 82 -7.67 -6.11 5.48
N LEU A 83 -6.99 -5.36 4.60
CA LEU A 83 -6.20 -4.19 4.96
C LEU A 83 -7.08 -3.04 5.46
N VAL A 84 -8.17 -2.73 4.75
CA VAL A 84 -9.08 -1.63 5.13
C VAL A 84 -9.74 -1.92 6.47
N VAL A 85 -10.32 -3.12 6.65
CA VAL A 85 -10.96 -3.50 7.91
C VAL A 85 -9.97 -3.46 9.07
N SER A 86 -8.78 -4.05 8.90
CA SER A 86 -7.76 -4.03 9.95
C SER A 86 -7.28 -2.62 10.29
N THR A 87 -7.06 -1.77 9.28
CA THR A 87 -6.69 -0.37 9.51
C THR A 87 -7.79 0.40 10.22
N LEU A 88 -9.06 0.25 9.81
CA LEU A 88 -10.19 0.90 10.46
C LEU A 88 -10.32 0.49 11.93
N LEU A 89 -10.04 -0.77 12.26
CA LEU A 89 -10.04 -1.27 13.63
C LEU A 89 -8.90 -0.66 14.45
N TRP A 90 -7.66 -0.73 13.97
CA TRP A 90 -6.47 -0.48 14.78
C TRP A 90 -5.87 0.92 14.65
N ALA A 91 -5.99 1.59 13.50
CA ALA A 91 -5.41 2.92 13.31
C ALA A 91 -6.22 4.03 14.00
N ARG A 92 -5.55 5.14 14.29
CA ARG A 92 -6.18 6.39 14.72
C ARG A 92 -6.75 7.15 13.54
N LEU A 93 -8.07 7.19 13.44
CA LEU A 93 -8.80 7.83 12.33
C LEU A 93 -8.83 9.37 12.40
N ASP A 94 -8.39 9.94 13.52
CA ASP A 94 -8.10 11.37 13.68
C ASP A 94 -6.77 11.78 13.03
N ASN A 95 -5.97 10.82 12.59
CA ASN A 95 -4.69 11.09 11.93
C ASN A 95 -4.88 11.35 10.42
N ARG A 96 -4.47 12.54 9.97
CA ARG A 96 -4.56 12.95 8.55
C ARG A 96 -3.87 11.99 7.59
N PHE A 97 -2.73 11.39 7.96
CA PHE A 97 -2.00 10.48 7.08
C PHE A 97 -2.75 9.17 6.86
N ILE A 98 -3.41 8.67 7.91
CA ILE A 98 -4.29 7.49 7.82
C ILE A 98 -5.48 7.77 6.91
N LEU A 99 -6.11 8.93 7.04
CA LEU A 99 -7.25 9.31 6.19
C LEU A 99 -6.83 9.41 4.71
N MET A 100 -5.69 10.07 4.43
CA MET A 100 -5.17 10.17 3.07
C MET A 100 -4.83 8.80 2.47
N VAL A 101 -4.09 7.95 3.21
CA VAL A 101 -3.69 6.64 2.69
C VAL A 101 -4.87 5.68 2.53
N LEU A 102 -5.87 5.73 3.41
CA LEU A 102 -7.12 4.99 3.24
C LEU A 102 -7.91 5.50 2.02
N GLY A 103 -8.01 6.82 1.84
CA GLY A 103 -8.64 7.42 0.66
C GLY A 103 -7.95 6.98 -0.63
N GLY A 104 -6.62 7.01 -0.66
CA GLY A 104 -5.82 6.54 -1.80
C GLY A 104 -5.96 5.03 -2.03
N THR A 105 -6.02 4.23 -0.96
CA THR A 105 -6.27 2.79 -1.01
C THR A 105 -7.60 2.49 -1.70
N LEU A 106 -8.68 3.14 -1.27
CA LEU A 106 -10.02 2.94 -1.83
C LEU A 106 -10.10 3.45 -3.27
N TRP A 107 -9.50 4.61 -3.57
CA TRP A 107 -9.48 5.19 -4.92
C TRP A 107 -8.78 4.27 -5.92
N LEU A 108 -7.55 3.85 -5.62
CA LEU A 108 -6.76 2.98 -6.50
C LEU A 108 -7.28 1.55 -6.51
N GLY A 109 -7.80 1.06 -5.39
CA GLY A 109 -8.43 -0.26 -5.30
C GLY A 109 -9.69 -0.33 -6.15
N PHE A 110 -10.52 0.72 -6.13
CA PHE A 110 -11.68 0.82 -7.03
C PHE A 110 -11.26 0.92 -8.50
N LEU A 111 -10.25 1.71 -8.82
CA LEU A 111 -9.72 1.82 -10.18
C LEU A 111 -9.25 0.46 -10.72
N GLY A 112 -8.48 -0.28 -9.92
CA GLY A 112 -8.00 -1.61 -10.26
C GLY A 112 -9.12 -2.63 -10.38
N PHE A 113 -10.05 -2.64 -9.43
CA PHE A 113 -11.25 -3.48 -9.47
C PHE A 113 -12.07 -3.23 -10.73
N TRP A 114 -12.27 -1.96 -11.09
CA TRP A 114 -13.05 -1.58 -12.26
C TRP A 114 -12.37 -2.04 -13.55
N ASP A 115 -11.05 -1.94 -13.64
CA ASP A 115 -10.30 -2.42 -14.80
C ASP A 115 -10.39 -3.96 -14.93
N ASP A 116 -10.12 -4.69 -13.86
CA ASP A 116 -10.25 -6.16 -13.84
C ASP A 116 -11.70 -6.59 -14.15
N TYR A 117 -12.70 -5.91 -13.60
CA TYR A 117 -14.11 -6.17 -13.88
C TYR A 117 -14.43 -6.02 -15.37
N LEU A 118 -13.92 -4.97 -16.04
CA LEU A 118 -14.11 -4.78 -17.48
C LEU A 118 -13.43 -5.89 -18.30
N LYS A 119 -12.22 -6.28 -17.91
CA LYS A 119 -11.44 -7.34 -18.58
C LYS A 119 -12.13 -8.69 -18.49
N LEU A 120 -12.60 -9.05 -17.30
CA LEU A 120 -12.93 -10.44 -16.96
C LEU A 120 -14.44 -10.69 -16.98
N VAL A 121 -15.23 -9.77 -16.43
CA VAL A 121 -16.68 -9.91 -16.33
C VAL A 121 -17.35 -9.41 -17.61
N LYS A 122 -16.96 -8.21 -18.09
CA LYS A 122 -17.47 -7.68 -19.37
C LYS A 122 -16.76 -8.24 -20.61
N LYS A 123 -15.75 -9.10 -20.43
CA LYS A 123 -14.98 -9.73 -21.51
C LYS A 123 -14.42 -8.71 -22.53
N ASN A 124 -14.05 -7.52 -22.06
CA ASN A 124 -13.38 -6.52 -22.89
C ASN A 124 -11.86 -6.64 -22.70
N PRO A 125 -11.12 -7.27 -23.63
CA PRO A 125 -9.70 -7.59 -23.44
C PRO A 125 -8.81 -6.35 -23.27
N ARG A 126 -9.29 -5.17 -23.67
CA ARG A 126 -8.55 -3.90 -23.48
C ARG A 126 -8.68 -3.33 -22.07
N GLY A 127 -9.69 -3.73 -21.30
CA GLY A 127 -10.01 -3.12 -20.01
C GLY A 127 -10.25 -1.61 -20.11
N LEU A 128 -9.85 -0.89 -19.07
CA LEU A 128 -9.74 0.55 -19.04
C LEU A 128 -8.57 1.00 -19.93
N SER A 129 -8.76 2.06 -20.71
CA SER A 129 -7.66 2.60 -21.51
C SER A 129 -6.53 3.11 -20.59
N SER A 130 -5.27 2.85 -20.99
CA SER A 130 -4.09 3.26 -20.20
C SER A 130 -4.10 4.75 -19.86
N ARG A 131 -4.60 5.60 -20.78
CA ARG A 131 -4.77 7.04 -20.54
C ARG A 131 -5.74 7.36 -19.40
N ARG A 132 -6.88 6.65 -19.32
CA ARG A 132 -7.87 6.83 -18.25
C ARG A 132 -7.36 6.32 -16.91
N LYS A 133 -6.67 5.16 -16.92
CA LYS A 133 -6.05 4.60 -15.72
C LYS A 133 -4.99 5.55 -15.17
N PHE A 134 -4.07 6.01 -16.01
CA PHE A 134 -3.04 6.97 -15.64
C PHE A 134 -3.64 8.30 -15.18
N ALA A 135 -4.66 8.84 -15.87
CA ALA A 135 -5.33 10.06 -15.45
C ALA A 135 -5.95 9.93 -14.05
N ALA A 136 -6.60 8.81 -13.74
CA ALA A 136 -7.17 8.58 -12.41
C ALA A 136 -6.09 8.47 -11.31
N GLN A 137 -4.95 7.83 -11.60
CA GLN A 137 -3.80 7.81 -10.68
C GLN A 137 -3.20 9.21 -10.49
N ALA A 138 -3.01 9.95 -11.58
CA ALA A 138 -2.45 11.30 -11.58
C ALA A 138 -3.34 12.29 -10.81
N VAL A 139 -4.67 12.20 -10.93
CA VAL A 139 -5.61 13.02 -10.16
C VAL A 139 -5.43 12.79 -8.66
N LEU A 140 -5.38 11.53 -8.20
CA LEU A 140 -5.12 11.23 -6.80
C LEU A 140 -3.75 11.75 -6.36
N ALA A 141 -2.70 11.47 -7.14
CA ALA A 141 -1.33 11.82 -6.82
C ALA A 141 -1.15 13.35 -6.73
N LEU A 142 -1.71 14.10 -7.67
CA LEU A 142 -1.70 15.57 -7.65
C LEU A 142 -2.51 16.12 -6.48
N ALA A 143 -3.67 15.54 -6.17
CA ALA A 143 -4.49 15.98 -5.03
C ALA A 143 -3.74 15.79 -3.70
N VAL A 144 -3.13 14.63 -3.50
CA VAL A 144 -2.31 14.33 -2.30
C VAL A 144 -1.10 15.26 -2.24
N SER A 145 -0.40 15.44 -3.35
CA SER A 145 0.81 16.27 -3.42
C SER A 145 0.50 17.76 -3.20
N ALA A 146 -0.60 18.26 -3.77
CA ALA A 146 -1.08 19.61 -3.54
C ALA A 146 -1.52 19.80 -2.08
N TYR A 147 -2.19 18.82 -1.47
CA TYR A 147 -2.52 18.89 -0.05
C TYR A 147 -1.27 19.00 0.82
N LEU A 148 -0.22 18.22 0.54
CA LEU A 148 1.05 18.31 1.28
C LEU A 148 1.80 19.62 1.03
N TRP A 149 1.61 20.26 -0.13
CA TRP A 149 2.16 21.59 -0.37
C TRP A 149 1.56 22.63 0.58
N PHE A 150 0.24 22.64 0.76
CA PHE A 150 -0.44 23.57 1.67
C PHE A 150 -0.31 23.17 3.14
N TYR A 151 -0.27 21.87 3.43
CA TYR A 151 -0.21 21.31 4.78
C TYR A 151 0.95 20.32 4.90
N PRO A 152 2.22 20.79 4.91
CA PRO A 152 3.38 19.91 4.85
C PRO A 152 3.49 18.94 6.02
N SER A 153 4.12 17.80 5.77
CA SER A 153 4.47 16.81 6.81
C SER A 153 5.35 17.42 7.90
N ASN A 154 6.29 18.28 7.50
CA ASN A 154 7.13 19.09 8.36
C ASN A 154 7.37 20.45 7.68
N PRO A 155 7.02 21.58 8.31
CA PRO A 155 7.17 22.91 7.71
C PRO A 155 8.60 23.26 7.28
N GLN A 156 9.62 22.78 8.01
CA GLN A 156 11.03 23.07 7.71
C GLN A 156 11.50 22.41 6.41
N TYR A 157 10.88 21.29 6.03
CA TYR A 157 11.26 20.47 4.88
C TYR A 157 10.13 20.36 3.87
N ALA A 158 9.22 21.35 3.80
CA ALA A 158 7.96 21.23 3.07
C ALA A 158 8.16 20.75 1.62
N SER A 159 9.07 21.41 0.89
CA SER A 159 9.39 21.16 -0.52
C SER A 159 10.79 20.58 -0.74
N SER A 160 11.44 20.15 0.34
CA SER A 160 12.78 19.58 0.28
C SER A 160 12.71 18.06 0.14
N VAL A 161 13.61 17.52 -0.69
CA VAL A 161 13.84 16.08 -0.84
C VAL A 161 15.14 15.73 -0.13
N ASN A 162 15.09 14.72 0.75
CA ASN A 162 16.27 14.21 1.44
C ASN A 162 17.08 13.30 0.51
N ILE A 163 18.38 13.57 0.35
CA ILE A 163 19.25 12.70 -0.44
C ILE A 163 19.80 11.58 0.45
N PRO A 164 19.49 10.29 0.17
CA PRO A 164 19.96 9.17 0.99
C PRO A 164 21.49 9.16 1.10
N TYR A 165 22.01 8.73 2.25
CA TYR A 165 23.45 8.62 2.59
C TYR A 165 24.24 9.93 2.67
N LEU A 166 23.78 10.99 2.01
CA LEU A 166 24.35 12.33 2.08
C LEU A 166 23.70 13.11 3.24
N LYS A 167 24.32 13.01 4.42
CA LYS A 167 23.79 13.64 5.65
C LYS A 167 23.59 15.15 5.44
N ASN A 168 22.38 15.62 5.75
CA ASN A 168 21.97 17.04 5.71
C ASN A 168 21.99 17.71 4.33
N ILE A 169 22.02 16.94 3.23
CA ILE A 169 21.83 17.51 1.90
C ILE A 169 20.36 17.37 1.53
N PHE A 170 19.70 18.51 1.42
CA PHE A 170 18.31 18.62 1.00
C PHE A 170 18.25 19.33 -0.33
N LEU A 171 17.55 18.73 -1.29
CA LEU A 171 17.27 19.35 -2.57
C LEU A 171 15.94 20.11 -2.48
N GLU A 172 16.01 21.44 -2.51
CA GLU A 172 14.83 22.29 -2.48
C GLU A 172 14.20 22.36 -3.87
N LEU A 173 13.01 21.79 -4.03
CA LEU A 173 12.32 21.73 -5.33
C LEU A 173 11.24 22.81 -5.49
N SER A 174 10.88 23.52 -4.43
CA SER A 174 9.76 24.48 -4.45
C SER A 174 8.52 23.86 -5.10
N PHE A 175 7.82 24.57 -6.00
CA PHE A 175 6.61 24.09 -6.67
C PHE A 175 6.80 22.77 -7.45
N VAL A 176 8.03 22.47 -7.91
CA VAL A 176 8.35 21.24 -8.64
C VAL A 176 8.18 20.01 -7.73
N TYR A 177 8.21 20.20 -6.41
CA TYR A 177 7.96 19.13 -5.44
C TYR A 177 6.59 18.47 -5.65
N ILE A 178 5.56 19.21 -6.08
CA ILE A 178 4.23 18.65 -6.36
C ILE A 178 4.28 17.63 -7.49
N LEU A 179 4.99 17.97 -8.58
CA LEU A 179 5.16 17.08 -9.73
C LEU A 179 6.03 15.88 -9.37
N PHE A 180 7.11 16.11 -8.61
CA PHE A 180 8.00 15.05 -8.14
C PHE A 180 7.27 14.04 -7.25
N SER A 181 6.57 14.50 -6.21
CA SER A 181 5.80 13.63 -5.31
C SER A 181 4.68 12.89 -6.06
N SER A 182 4.02 13.56 -7.01
CA SER A 182 3.02 12.91 -7.86
C SER A 182 3.63 11.81 -8.73
N PHE A 183 4.81 12.07 -9.30
CA PHE A 183 5.56 11.08 -10.07
C PHE A 183 5.94 9.86 -9.21
N ILE A 184 6.38 10.05 -7.97
CA ILE A 184 6.68 8.94 -7.06
C ILE A 184 5.44 8.08 -6.81
N ILE A 185 4.29 8.69 -6.49
CA ILE A 185 3.05 7.95 -6.21
C ILE A 185 2.57 7.15 -7.43
N VAL A 186 2.52 7.79 -8.60
CA VAL A 186 2.08 7.14 -9.85
C VAL A 186 3.09 6.09 -10.30
N GLY A 187 4.39 6.39 -10.21
CA GLY A 187 5.48 5.49 -10.53
C GLY A 187 5.44 4.24 -9.69
N SER A 188 5.30 4.35 -8.37
CA SER A 188 5.18 3.18 -7.47
C SER A 188 3.94 2.35 -7.76
N SER A 189 2.79 2.97 -8.08
CA SER A 189 1.57 2.24 -8.45
C SER A 189 1.76 1.38 -9.71
N ASN A 190 2.40 1.94 -10.74
CA ASN A 190 2.63 1.19 -11.98
C ASN A 190 3.80 0.20 -11.87
N GLY A 191 4.88 0.53 -11.15
CA GLY A 191 6.00 -0.40 -10.93
C GLY A 191 5.55 -1.70 -10.27
N VAL A 192 4.73 -1.63 -9.22
CA VAL A 192 4.14 -2.83 -8.60
C VAL A 192 3.18 -3.57 -9.55
N ASN A 193 2.46 -2.85 -10.42
CA ASN A 193 1.59 -3.47 -11.44
C ASN A 193 2.39 -4.24 -12.49
N PHE A 194 3.56 -3.76 -12.89
CA PHE A 194 4.43 -4.47 -13.84
C PHE A 194 5.08 -5.71 -13.21
N THR A 195 5.46 -5.64 -11.93
CA THR A 195 6.05 -6.79 -11.21
C THR A 195 5.04 -7.91 -10.89
N ASP A 196 3.72 -7.67 -10.95
CA ASP A 196 2.66 -8.66 -10.68
C ASP A 196 2.44 -9.66 -11.86
N GLY A 197 3.54 -10.17 -12.42
CA GLY A 197 3.55 -11.15 -13.51
C GLY A 197 3.96 -12.58 -13.09
N LEU A 198 4.53 -12.74 -11.90
CA LEU A 198 5.02 -14.01 -11.36
C LEU A 198 4.44 -14.33 -9.98
N ASP A 199 4.29 -15.62 -9.69
CA ASP A 199 3.68 -16.15 -8.47
C ASP A 199 4.49 -15.70 -7.25
N GLY A 200 3.85 -14.98 -6.32
CA GLY A 200 4.47 -14.52 -5.08
C GLY A 200 5.47 -13.35 -5.22
N LEU A 201 5.87 -12.96 -6.44
CA LEU A 201 6.94 -11.98 -6.65
C LEU A 201 6.55 -10.58 -6.15
N ALA A 202 5.44 -10.03 -6.63
CA ALA A 202 5.03 -8.69 -6.27
C ALA A 202 4.66 -8.59 -4.78
N VAL A 203 3.85 -9.51 -4.27
CA VAL A 203 3.43 -9.51 -2.86
C VAL A 203 4.60 -9.74 -1.89
N GLY A 204 5.55 -10.61 -2.24
CA GLY A 204 6.75 -10.85 -1.43
C GLY A 204 7.60 -9.58 -1.27
N ASN A 205 7.90 -8.92 -2.40
CA ASN A 205 8.63 -7.66 -2.38
C ASN A 205 7.85 -6.54 -1.67
N LEU A 206 6.52 -6.50 -1.81
CA LEU A 206 5.65 -5.54 -1.12
C LEU A 206 5.72 -5.69 0.40
N ILE A 207 5.73 -6.91 0.92
CA ILE A 207 5.85 -7.17 2.38
C ILE A 207 7.16 -6.60 2.92
N ILE A 208 8.27 -6.83 2.22
CA ILE A 208 9.60 -6.32 2.60
C ILE A 208 9.59 -4.78 2.55
N ALA A 209 9.07 -4.19 1.48
CA ALA A 209 8.98 -2.74 1.34
C ALA A 209 8.09 -2.10 2.42
N ALA A 210 6.94 -2.70 2.72
CA ALA A 210 6.04 -2.25 3.78
C ALA A 210 6.68 -2.36 5.16
N PHE A 211 7.49 -3.40 5.42
CA PHE A 211 8.24 -3.51 6.67
C PHE A 211 9.30 -2.41 6.83
N ALA A 212 10.08 -2.15 5.76
CA ALA A 212 11.09 -1.09 5.76
C ALA A 212 10.46 0.30 5.95
N LEU A 213 9.44 0.65 5.15
CA LEU A 213 8.73 1.92 5.29
C LEU A 213 7.96 2.01 6.61
N GLY A 214 7.43 0.90 7.14
CA GLY A 214 6.71 0.87 8.41
C GLY A 214 7.63 1.18 9.58
N SER A 215 8.85 0.65 9.54
CA SER A 215 9.91 0.96 10.50
C SER A 215 10.32 2.43 10.40
N LEU A 216 10.52 2.96 9.19
CA LEU A 216 10.85 4.37 8.97
C LEU A 216 9.74 5.32 9.40
N ALA A 217 8.47 4.95 9.16
CA ALA A 217 7.31 5.71 9.64
C ALA A 217 7.23 5.73 11.17
N TYR A 218 7.58 4.61 11.82
CA TYR A 218 7.67 4.56 13.27
C TYR A 218 8.77 5.49 13.76
N PHE A 219 9.97 5.43 13.18
CA PHE A 219 11.09 6.27 13.58
C PHE A 219 10.82 7.76 13.35
N SER A 220 10.29 8.15 12.18
CA SER A 220 9.97 9.54 11.87
C SER A 220 8.85 10.09 12.74
N GLY A 221 7.90 9.24 13.15
CA GLY A 221 6.83 9.57 14.07
C GLY A 221 7.27 9.84 15.51
N HIS A 222 8.49 9.44 15.91
CA HIS A 222 9.00 9.59 17.27
C HIS A 222 10.18 10.56 17.31
N ILE A 223 9.95 11.77 17.82
CA ILE A 223 10.92 12.88 17.78
C ILE A 223 12.30 12.49 18.32
N LYS A 224 12.38 11.78 19.46
CA LYS A 224 13.66 11.34 20.04
C LYS A 224 14.44 10.39 19.12
N ILE A 225 13.73 9.44 18.49
CA ILE A 225 14.34 8.48 17.57
C ILE A 225 14.77 9.18 16.28
N ALA A 226 13.89 10.03 15.74
CA ALA A 226 14.15 10.77 14.51
C ALA A 226 15.41 11.65 14.63
N MET A 227 15.56 12.38 15.74
CA MET A 227 16.75 13.19 16.01
C MET A 227 18.02 12.34 16.15
N TYR A 228 17.93 11.20 16.84
CA TYR A 228 19.08 10.29 17.01
C TYR A 228 19.55 9.70 15.67
N LEU A 229 18.62 9.20 14.84
CA LEU A 229 18.91 8.62 13.52
C LEU A 229 19.14 9.69 12.44
N ARG A 230 18.94 10.96 12.75
CA ARG A 230 19.03 12.11 11.82
C ARG A 230 18.10 11.95 10.61
N ILE A 231 16.89 11.48 10.84
CA ILE A 231 15.80 11.46 9.85
C ILE A 231 14.82 12.60 10.15
N ILE A 232 14.09 13.05 9.13
CA ILE A 232 13.12 14.15 9.29
C ILE A 232 12.00 13.70 10.26
N PRO A 233 11.76 14.42 11.36
CA PRO A 233 10.65 14.12 12.26
C PRO A 233 9.32 14.53 11.59
N VAL A 234 8.35 13.63 11.61
CA VAL A 234 7.01 13.84 11.05
C VAL A 234 5.96 13.48 12.11
N PRO A 235 5.43 14.47 12.84
CA PRO A 235 4.42 14.24 13.87
C PRO A 235 3.20 13.50 13.32
N GLY A 236 2.85 12.38 13.95
CA GLY A 236 1.73 11.53 13.52
C GLY A 236 2.08 10.46 12.48
N ALA A 237 3.28 10.45 11.89
CA ALA A 237 3.67 9.42 10.93
C ALA A 237 3.68 7.99 11.52
N GLY A 238 3.86 7.84 12.83
CA GLY A 238 3.87 6.54 13.50
C GLY A 238 2.57 5.74 13.34
N GLU A 239 1.44 6.39 13.04
CA GLU A 239 0.20 5.69 12.71
C GLU A 239 0.29 4.94 11.38
N LEU A 240 1.06 5.44 10.41
CA LEU A 240 1.28 4.75 9.13
C LEU A 240 1.93 3.37 9.32
N THR A 241 2.67 3.17 10.42
CA THR A 241 3.18 1.84 10.79
C THR A 241 2.05 0.84 11.02
N VAL A 242 0.91 1.25 11.60
CA VAL A 242 -0.27 0.38 11.79
C VAL A 242 -0.89 0.01 10.44
N PHE A 243 -1.01 0.98 9.52
CA PHE A 243 -1.49 0.73 8.17
C PHE A 243 -0.58 -0.23 7.39
N LEU A 244 0.74 -0.01 7.41
CA LEU A 244 1.70 -0.89 6.74
C LEU A 244 1.78 -2.27 7.41
N ALA A 245 1.55 -2.35 8.72
CA ALA A 245 1.40 -3.62 9.44
C ALA A 245 0.15 -4.39 8.97
N ALA A 246 -0.98 -3.71 8.78
CA ALA A 246 -2.16 -4.32 8.16
C ALA A 246 -1.86 -4.81 6.73
N MET A 247 -1.11 -4.03 5.94
CA MET A 247 -0.65 -4.43 4.60
C MET A 247 0.23 -5.68 4.64
N ILE A 248 1.18 -5.77 5.57
CA ILE A 248 2.03 -6.95 5.78
C ILE A 248 1.18 -8.18 6.10
N GLY A 249 0.26 -8.08 7.06
CA GLY A 249 -0.62 -9.20 7.42
C GLY A 249 -1.50 -9.67 6.26
N ALA A 250 -2.10 -8.72 5.51
CA ALA A 250 -2.90 -9.03 4.34
C ALA A 250 -2.05 -9.67 3.23
N GLY A 251 -0.84 -9.16 3.00
CA GLY A 251 0.12 -9.68 2.05
C GLY A 251 0.58 -11.10 2.40
N LEU A 252 0.91 -11.37 3.66
CA LEU A 252 1.28 -12.71 4.13
C LEU A 252 0.12 -13.70 3.96
N GLY A 253 -1.10 -13.30 4.29
CA GLY A 253 -2.28 -14.14 4.12
C GLY A 253 -2.62 -14.39 2.65
N PHE A 254 -2.38 -13.42 1.77
CA PHE A 254 -2.52 -13.58 0.33
C PHE A 254 -1.43 -14.47 -0.27
N LEU A 255 -0.18 -14.30 0.17
CA LEU A 255 0.97 -15.07 -0.28
C LEU A 255 0.76 -16.58 0.00
N TRP A 256 0.04 -16.95 1.07
CA TRP A 256 -0.35 -18.34 1.32
C TRP A 256 -1.08 -18.99 0.12
N PHE A 257 -1.89 -18.22 -0.61
CA PHE A 257 -2.63 -18.68 -1.79
C PHE A 257 -1.94 -18.35 -3.12
N ASN A 258 -1.00 -17.42 -3.12
CA ASN A 258 -0.32 -16.92 -4.31
C ASN A 258 1.11 -17.47 -4.50
N ALA A 259 1.69 -18.10 -3.46
CA ALA A 259 2.96 -18.80 -3.57
C ALA A 259 2.90 -19.92 -4.62
N TYR A 260 4.02 -20.16 -5.31
CA TYR A 260 4.07 -21.14 -6.39
C TYR A 260 3.72 -22.56 -5.90
N PRO A 261 2.80 -23.28 -6.56
CA PRO A 261 1.96 -22.85 -7.70
C PRO A 261 0.73 -22.01 -7.26
N ALA A 262 0.54 -20.83 -7.86
CA ALA A 262 -0.49 -19.88 -7.43
C ALA A 262 -1.94 -20.39 -7.63
N GLN A 263 -2.77 -20.23 -6.59
CA GLN A 263 -4.21 -20.53 -6.62
C GLN A 263 -5.06 -19.32 -7.00
N VAL A 264 -4.51 -18.11 -6.88
CA VAL A 264 -5.15 -16.84 -7.23
C VAL A 264 -4.10 -15.78 -7.58
N PHE A 265 -4.39 -14.94 -8.59
CA PHE A 265 -3.58 -13.79 -8.96
C PHE A 265 -4.13 -12.50 -8.35
N MET A 266 -3.22 -11.58 -8.02
CA MET A 266 -3.56 -10.31 -7.37
C MET A 266 -4.37 -9.42 -8.31
N GLY A 267 -3.88 -9.23 -9.54
CA GLY A 267 -4.55 -8.43 -10.56
C GLY A 267 -4.39 -6.93 -10.31
N ASP A 268 -4.95 -6.12 -11.21
CA ASP A 268 -4.86 -4.66 -11.12
C ASP A 268 -5.59 -4.13 -9.88
N THR A 269 -6.60 -4.87 -9.41
CA THR A 269 -7.30 -4.63 -8.15
C THR A 269 -6.36 -4.49 -6.96
N GLY A 270 -5.28 -5.29 -6.89
CA GLY A 270 -4.34 -5.26 -5.78
C GLY A 270 -3.12 -4.39 -6.04
N SER A 271 -2.48 -4.62 -7.17
CA SER A 271 -1.16 -4.04 -7.47
C SER A 271 -1.19 -2.50 -7.52
N LEU A 272 -2.25 -1.90 -8.07
CA LEU A 272 -2.34 -0.44 -8.19
C LEU A 272 -2.35 0.27 -6.84
N PHE A 273 -3.19 -0.16 -5.90
CA PHE A 273 -3.27 0.52 -4.59
C PHE A 273 -2.10 0.17 -3.70
N LEU A 274 -1.58 -1.05 -3.75
CA LEU A 274 -0.43 -1.45 -2.93
C LEU A 274 0.79 -0.61 -3.29
N GLY A 275 1.09 -0.48 -4.59
CA GLY A 275 2.19 0.37 -5.04
C GLY A 275 1.94 1.86 -4.78
N GLY A 276 0.74 2.37 -5.11
CA GLY A 276 0.43 3.79 -4.94
C GLY A 276 0.46 4.21 -3.47
N THR A 277 -0.01 3.37 -2.55
CA THR A 277 0.00 3.67 -1.12
C THR A 277 1.40 3.58 -0.49
N LEU A 278 2.29 2.69 -0.98
CA LEU A 278 3.72 2.74 -0.61
C LEU A 278 4.36 4.07 -1.06
N GLY A 279 4.08 4.50 -2.29
CA GLY A 279 4.51 5.81 -2.80
C GLY A 279 4.02 6.96 -1.93
N MET A 280 2.73 6.96 -1.57
CA MET A 280 2.16 7.96 -0.65
C MET A 280 2.85 7.96 0.71
N VAL A 281 3.06 6.78 1.31
CA VAL A 281 3.74 6.69 2.61
C VAL A 281 5.15 7.24 2.53
N ALA A 282 5.93 6.88 1.49
CA ALA A 282 7.28 7.38 1.30
C ALA A 282 7.34 8.90 1.20
N VAL A 283 6.39 9.52 0.47
CA VAL A 283 6.25 10.98 0.41
C VAL A 283 5.88 11.56 1.77
N PHE A 284 4.93 10.96 2.50
CA PHE A 284 4.51 11.44 3.82
C PHE A 284 5.64 11.48 4.82
N ILE A 285 6.52 10.48 4.81
CA ILE A 285 7.63 10.34 5.76
C ILE A 285 8.96 10.90 5.25
N LYS A 286 8.96 11.59 4.10
CA LYS A 286 10.15 12.19 3.47
C LYS A 286 11.26 11.19 3.15
N GLN A 287 10.87 10.02 2.61
CA GLN A 287 11.74 8.92 2.19
C GLN A 287 11.53 8.57 0.71
N GLU A 288 11.29 9.58 -0.12
CA GLU A 288 10.93 9.44 -1.54
C GLU A 288 12.01 8.70 -2.34
N LEU A 289 13.26 9.14 -2.21
CA LEU A 289 14.39 8.52 -2.93
C LEU A 289 14.78 7.16 -2.33
N LEU A 290 14.58 6.98 -1.02
CA LEU A 290 14.85 5.71 -0.36
C LEU A 290 13.84 4.63 -0.80
N LEU A 291 12.62 5.01 -1.18
CA LEU A 291 11.65 4.08 -1.78
C LEU A 291 12.19 3.44 -3.05
N ALA A 292 12.94 4.16 -3.88
CA ALA A 292 13.52 3.59 -5.09
C ALA A 292 14.53 2.47 -4.77
N ILE A 293 15.22 2.56 -3.63
CA ILE A 293 16.15 1.52 -3.15
C ILE A 293 15.37 0.37 -2.53
N ILE A 294 14.43 0.68 -1.62
CA ILE A 294 13.60 -0.32 -0.92
C ILE A 294 12.78 -1.14 -1.93
N GLY A 295 12.22 -0.48 -2.93
CA GLY A 295 11.42 -1.06 -4.01
C GLY A 295 12.22 -1.33 -5.27
N GLY A 296 13.53 -1.57 -5.19
CA GLY A 296 14.42 -1.68 -6.35
C GLY A 296 13.92 -2.64 -7.43
N VAL A 297 13.29 -3.76 -7.05
CA VAL A 297 12.67 -4.69 -8.03
C VAL A 297 11.55 -4.01 -8.82
N PHE A 298 10.68 -3.23 -8.18
CA PHE A 298 9.59 -2.49 -8.83
C PHE A 298 10.09 -1.35 -9.73
N VAL A 299 11.32 -0.90 -9.54
CA VAL A 299 11.94 0.18 -10.32
C VAL A 299 12.63 -0.38 -11.56
N VAL A 300 13.19 -1.59 -11.48
CA VAL A 300 13.90 -2.26 -12.59
C VAL A 300 12.93 -2.85 -13.61
N GLU A 301 11.79 -3.38 -13.15
CA GLU A 301 10.67 -3.86 -13.99
C GLU A 301 9.93 -2.70 -14.68
#